data_AF-A0A0T7GRC9-F1
#
_entry.id   AF-A0A0T7GRC9-F1
#
_cell.length_a   1.000
_cell.length_b   1.000
_cell.length_c   1.000
_cell.angle_alpha   90.00
_cell.angle_beta   90.00
_cell.angle_gamma   90.00
#
_symmetry.space_group_name_H-M   'P 1'
#
loop_
_entity.id
_entity.type
_entity.pdbx_description
1 polymer ?
#
loop_
_entity_poly.entity_id
_entity_poly.type
_entity_poly.pdbx_seq_one_letter_code
_entity_poly.pdbx_strand_id
1 'polypeptide(L)'
;MRLSAVPALLVTCLALSGCASASGPDELVAGVATQEKTGSVDLPAAPVPSVGVGKTSRIGAPQAPQQQEIAWNGAMPAPQAFVRETTVGMPLPAERPVAMLVPDQPALETVPRRGRLQIYSRQFRDAKPINFGRVSPRSYPVHGVDVSRWQGDIDWAKLRTQGANFAYIKATDGGDHLDPMFRTNWRRAKEAGIRRGAYHFFYWCRTAGEQADWFIRNVPRDPDALPPVIDVEWNGESSCKAKLSRTRVLEKMQVFMDKLERHYGQRPIIYTAPDFYEDNLSGELLNYPFWLRAVAQHPSKVYPGRRWLFWQYSGSGLSHGVDGKIDLNVFHGSEEQWHNWASPRTTIAQN
;
A
#
# COMPACT_ATOMS: atom_id res chain seq x y z
N MET A 1 -26.17 69.12 -38.56
CA MET A 1 -27.47 69.24 -39.27
C MET A 1 -27.96 67.85 -39.66
N ARG A 2 -29.21 67.68 -40.12
CA ARG A 2 -29.83 66.37 -40.47
C ARG A 2 -29.72 66.06 -41.99
N LEU A 3 -30.34 64.93 -42.40
CA LEU A 3 -30.54 64.33 -43.75
C LEU A 3 -29.53 63.20 -44.07
N SER A 4 -29.84 61.90 -44.30
CA SER A 4 -31.06 61.07 -44.48
C SER A 4 -31.48 60.69 -45.92
N ALA A 5 -30.98 59.52 -46.40
CA ALA A 5 -31.48 58.64 -47.49
C ALA A 5 -30.61 57.34 -47.51
N VAL A 6 -31.03 56.07 -47.66
CA VAL A 6 -32.33 55.36 -47.77
C VAL A 6 -33.14 55.57 -49.06
N PRO A 7 -33.72 54.52 -49.72
CA PRO A 7 -33.69 53.05 -49.50
C PRO A 7 -32.67 52.36 -50.47
N ALA A 8 -32.68 51.07 -50.89
CA ALA A 8 -33.46 49.82 -50.72
C ALA A 8 -32.47 48.61 -50.92
N LEU A 9 -32.75 47.29 -50.88
CA LEU A 9 -33.93 46.39 -50.71
C LEU A 9 -33.72 45.52 -49.42
N LEU A 10 -34.50 44.52 -48.93
CA LEU A 10 -35.45 43.50 -49.45
C LEU A 10 -34.77 42.34 -50.22
N VAL A 11 -35.12 41.04 -50.13
CA VAL A 11 -36.23 40.27 -49.50
C VAL A 11 -35.61 39.14 -48.64
N THR A 12 -35.85 38.99 -47.32
CA THR A 12 -36.90 38.17 -46.63
C THR A 12 -36.93 36.65 -47.00
N CYS A 13 -37.30 35.67 -46.14
CA CYS A 13 -38.19 35.67 -44.96
C CYS A 13 -37.97 34.47 -43.99
N LEU A 14 -38.30 34.66 -42.69
CA LEU A 14 -38.85 33.71 -41.68
C LEU A 14 -38.04 32.41 -41.29
N ALA A 15 -37.84 31.99 -40.03
CA ALA A 15 -38.67 31.87 -38.80
C ALA A 15 -39.48 30.54 -38.73
N LEU A 16 -39.75 29.89 -37.58
CA LEU A 16 -39.55 30.20 -36.13
C LEU A 16 -39.58 28.89 -35.28
N SER A 17 -39.69 29.01 -33.94
CA SER A 17 -39.86 27.98 -32.87
C SER A 17 -38.62 27.09 -32.52
N GLY A 18 -38.32 26.72 -31.27
CA GLY A 18 -38.87 27.09 -29.94
C GLY A 18 -39.88 26.07 -29.35
N CYS A 19 -39.86 25.66 -28.07
CA CYS A 19 -39.06 26.04 -26.90
C CYS A 19 -39.10 24.94 -25.80
N ALA A 20 -38.34 25.16 -24.71
CA ALA A 20 -38.55 24.66 -23.33
C ALA A 20 -38.13 23.22 -22.94
N SER A 21 -38.01 23.01 -21.61
CA SER A 21 -37.37 21.88 -20.91
C SER A 21 -38.30 21.30 -19.83
N ALA A 22 -38.10 20.03 -19.43
CA ALA A 22 -38.15 19.58 -18.02
C ALA A 22 -37.88 18.07 -17.82
N SER A 23 -37.38 17.72 -16.62
CA SER A 23 -37.51 16.44 -15.87
C SER A 23 -37.06 15.09 -16.47
N GLY A 24 -36.26 14.35 -15.67
CA GLY A 24 -36.12 12.87 -15.74
C GLY A 24 -37.25 12.15 -14.97
N PRO A 25 -37.11 10.86 -14.59
CA PRO A 25 -35.97 10.38 -13.77
C PRO A 25 -35.32 9.06 -14.26
N ASP A 26 -34.48 8.46 -13.42
CA ASP A 26 -33.77 7.17 -13.61
C ASP A 26 -34.69 5.95 -13.78
N GLU A 27 -34.22 4.90 -14.49
CA GLU A 27 -33.76 3.69 -13.80
C GLU A 27 -32.80 2.78 -14.61
N LEU A 28 -32.11 1.92 -13.87
CA LEU A 28 -30.97 1.05 -14.21
C LEU A 28 -31.23 -0.06 -15.24
N VAL A 29 -30.23 -0.37 -16.08
CA VAL A 29 -29.80 -1.76 -16.37
C VAL A 29 -28.26 -1.84 -16.44
N ALA A 30 -27.72 -2.98 -16.03
CA ALA A 30 -26.30 -3.36 -16.15
C ALA A 30 -25.75 -3.24 -17.59
N GLY A 31 -24.45 -3.12 -17.83
CA GLY A 31 -23.31 -3.38 -16.95
C GLY A 31 -22.39 -4.45 -17.55
N VAL A 32 -21.58 -4.05 -18.53
CA VAL A 32 -20.54 -4.90 -19.13
C VAL A 32 -19.19 -4.48 -18.56
N ALA A 33 -18.62 -5.32 -17.69
CA ALA A 33 -17.25 -5.13 -17.24
C ALA A 33 -16.28 -5.50 -18.38
N THR A 34 -15.76 -4.50 -19.08
CA THR A 34 -14.77 -4.69 -20.14
C THR A 34 -13.49 -5.29 -19.56
N GLN A 35 -13.16 -6.52 -19.96
CA GLN A 35 -11.89 -7.17 -19.59
C GLN A 35 -10.71 -6.61 -20.39
N GLU A 36 -10.50 -5.30 -20.33
CA GLU A 36 -9.27 -4.68 -20.82
C GLU A 36 -8.10 -5.14 -19.95
N LYS A 37 -7.31 -6.08 -20.43
CA LYS A 37 -6.02 -6.41 -19.81
C LYS A 37 -5.10 -5.22 -19.99
N THR A 38 -4.97 -4.41 -18.94
CA THR A 38 -4.11 -3.23 -18.93
C THR A 38 -2.66 -3.68 -18.88
N GLY A 39 -1.94 -3.50 -19.99
CA GLY A 39 -0.55 -3.93 -20.11
C GLY A 39 0.34 -3.26 -19.05
N SER A 40 1.14 -4.08 -18.37
CA SER A 40 2.20 -3.60 -17.49
C SER A 40 3.29 -2.88 -18.28
N VAL A 41 4.04 -2.00 -17.63
CA VAL A 41 5.25 -1.39 -18.20
C VAL A 41 6.20 -2.46 -18.77
N ASP A 42 6.77 -2.21 -19.95
CA ASP A 42 7.74 -3.07 -20.63
C ASP A 42 9.01 -2.28 -21.01
N LEU A 43 10.16 -2.95 -21.06
CA LEU A 43 11.39 -2.34 -21.56
C LEU A 43 11.41 -2.28 -23.11
N PRO A 44 12.09 -1.30 -23.72
CA PRO A 44 12.45 -1.38 -25.13
C PRO A 44 13.40 -2.57 -25.36
N ALA A 45 13.00 -3.50 -26.21
CA ALA A 45 13.73 -4.76 -26.41
C ALA A 45 15.00 -4.59 -27.26
N ALA A 46 16.11 -5.15 -26.79
CA ALA A 46 17.27 -5.49 -27.62
C ALA A 46 17.09 -6.89 -28.24
N PRO A 47 17.58 -7.16 -29.46
CA PRO A 47 17.27 -8.39 -30.18
C PRO A 47 18.00 -9.62 -29.63
N VAL A 48 17.28 -10.73 -29.54
CA VAL A 48 17.82 -12.08 -29.27
C VAL A 48 17.46 -12.98 -30.46
N PRO A 49 18.40 -13.74 -31.04
CA PRO A 49 18.14 -14.57 -32.22
C PRO A 49 17.27 -15.79 -31.88
N SER A 50 16.45 -16.23 -32.84
CA SER A 50 15.51 -17.32 -32.69
C SER A 50 16.10 -18.68 -33.11
N VAL A 51 15.78 -19.72 -32.33
CA VAL A 51 16.04 -21.13 -32.65
C VAL A 51 14.73 -21.91 -32.43
N GLY A 52 14.33 -22.76 -33.38
CA GLY A 52 13.00 -23.37 -33.41
C GLY A 52 12.98 -24.89 -33.36
N VAL A 53 12.23 -25.44 -32.40
CA VAL A 53 11.75 -26.83 -32.27
C VAL A 53 10.40 -26.73 -31.54
N GLY A 54 9.34 -27.52 -31.76
CA GLY A 54 9.05 -28.59 -32.72
C GLY A 54 7.63 -29.12 -32.38
N LYS A 55 6.82 -29.55 -33.36
CA LYS A 55 5.40 -29.86 -33.13
C LYS A 55 5.16 -31.24 -32.50
N THR A 56 4.25 -31.33 -31.54
CA THR A 56 3.51 -32.57 -31.15
C THR A 56 2.07 -32.24 -30.73
N SER A 57 1.23 -33.28 -30.59
CA SER A 57 -0.22 -33.21 -30.82
C SER A 57 -1.12 -33.13 -29.58
N ARG A 58 -2.40 -32.81 -29.83
CA ARG A 58 -3.50 -32.76 -28.85
C ARG A 58 -3.92 -34.15 -28.35
N ILE A 59 -4.02 -34.30 -27.04
CA ILE A 59 -4.90 -35.21 -26.27
C ILE A 59 -5.27 -34.37 -25.02
N GLY A 60 -6.46 -34.32 -24.43
CA GLY A 60 -7.70 -35.11 -24.54
C GLY A 60 -8.26 -35.19 -23.11
N ALA A 61 -9.38 -34.51 -22.83
CA ALA A 61 -9.75 -34.16 -21.45
C ALA A 61 -10.67 -35.20 -20.76
N PRO A 62 -10.41 -35.56 -19.49
CA PRO A 62 -11.37 -36.23 -18.60
C PRO A 62 -12.17 -35.23 -17.73
N GLN A 63 -13.28 -35.72 -17.17
CA GLN A 63 -14.33 -34.92 -16.50
C GLN A 63 -13.97 -34.45 -15.08
N ALA A 64 -14.76 -33.52 -14.54
CA ALA A 64 -14.67 -33.04 -13.16
C ALA A 64 -15.24 -34.06 -12.14
N PRO A 65 -14.69 -34.14 -10.91
CA PRO A 65 -15.28 -34.90 -9.81
C PRO A 65 -16.59 -34.29 -9.30
N GLN A 66 -17.47 -35.12 -8.77
CA GLN A 66 -18.77 -34.73 -8.22
C GLN A 66 -18.64 -34.08 -6.83
N GLN A 67 -19.63 -33.26 -6.47
CA GLN A 67 -19.82 -32.81 -5.08
C GLN A 67 -20.20 -34.01 -4.19
N GLN A 68 -19.63 -34.09 -3.00
CA GLN A 68 -20.13 -34.94 -1.92
C GLN A 68 -20.66 -34.05 -0.79
N GLU A 69 -21.94 -34.23 -0.45
CA GLU A 69 -22.55 -33.58 0.71
C GLU A 69 -22.07 -34.27 2.00
N ILE A 70 -21.45 -33.51 2.91
CA ILE A 70 -20.98 -34.05 4.20
C ILE A 70 -22.09 -33.83 5.25
N ALA A 71 -23.02 -34.78 5.32
CA ALA A 71 -24.10 -34.77 6.33
C ALA A 71 -23.53 -35.05 7.73
N TRP A 72 -23.58 -34.05 8.63
CA TRP A 72 -22.98 -34.14 9.96
C TRP A 72 -24.00 -34.53 11.05
N ASN A 73 -24.30 -35.83 11.17
CA ASN A 73 -25.10 -36.36 12.26
C ASN A 73 -24.24 -36.61 13.51
N GLY A 74 -24.24 -35.67 14.45
CA GLY A 74 -23.59 -35.81 15.76
C GLY A 74 -24.20 -34.86 16.80
N ALA A 75 -24.49 -35.36 18.00
CA ALA A 75 -25.17 -34.58 19.04
C ALA A 75 -24.21 -33.63 19.77
N MET A 76 -24.69 -32.41 20.06
CA MET A 76 -23.97 -31.42 20.88
C MET A 76 -24.01 -31.81 22.37
N PRO A 77 -22.87 -31.89 23.09
CA PRO A 77 -22.87 -31.97 24.55
C PRO A 77 -23.23 -30.61 25.18
N ALA A 78 -24.11 -30.62 26.19
CA ALA A 78 -24.51 -29.40 26.90
C ALA A 78 -23.44 -28.95 27.91
N PRO A 79 -23.26 -27.64 28.14
CA PRO A 79 -22.30 -27.13 29.12
C PRO A 79 -22.75 -27.38 30.56
N GLN A 80 -21.88 -27.97 31.38
CA GLN A 80 -22.11 -28.12 32.82
C GLN A 80 -21.72 -26.83 33.55
N ALA A 81 -22.60 -26.33 34.41
CA ALA A 81 -22.35 -25.15 35.24
C ALA A 81 -21.62 -25.55 36.54
N PHE A 82 -20.59 -24.77 36.92
CA PHE A 82 -19.92 -24.94 38.20
C PHE A 82 -20.81 -24.43 39.35
N VAL A 83 -21.25 -25.34 40.21
CA VAL A 83 -21.91 -25.02 41.48
C VAL A 83 -20.87 -24.50 42.47
N ARG A 84 -21.19 -23.43 43.22
CA ARG A 84 -20.43 -23.00 44.39
C ARG A 84 -21.04 -23.59 45.64
N GLU A 85 -20.28 -24.39 46.37
CA GLU A 85 -20.62 -24.75 47.75
C GLU A 85 -19.97 -23.75 48.71
N THR A 86 -20.77 -23.11 49.56
CA THR A 86 -20.31 -22.26 50.66
C THR A 86 -20.59 -22.93 51.99
N THR A 87 -19.63 -23.71 52.48
CA THR A 87 -19.69 -24.34 53.80
C THR A 87 -19.41 -23.30 54.89
N VAL A 88 -20.45 -22.96 55.67
CA VAL A 88 -20.33 -22.00 56.78
C VAL A 88 -20.14 -22.75 58.10
N GLY A 89 -19.08 -22.40 58.84
CA GLY A 89 -18.95 -22.70 60.27
C GLY A 89 -17.72 -23.51 60.67
N MET A 90 -16.76 -22.85 61.34
CA MET A 90 -15.94 -23.32 62.48
C MET A 90 -15.19 -22.09 63.05
N PRO A 91 -14.72 -22.10 64.32
CA PRO A 91 -14.38 -20.88 65.06
C PRO A 91 -12.94 -20.34 64.82
N LEU A 92 -12.76 -19.06 65.16
CA LEU A 92 -11.48 -18.34 65.15
C LEU A 92 -10.53 -18.80 66.28
N PRO A 93 -9.29 -19.23 65.97
CA PRO A 93 -8.21 -19.32 66.95
C PRO A 93 -7.64 -17.93 67.25
N ALA A 94 -7.41 -17.62 68.53
CA ALA A 94 -6.92 -16.32 68.97
C ALA A 94 -5.38 -16.31 69.17
N GLU A 95 -4.61 -16.32 68.08
CA GLU A 95 -3.16 -16.16 68.13
C GLU A 95 -2.69 -14.89 67.39
N ARG A 96 -1.70 -14.21 67.96
CA ARG A 96 -1.08 -13.03 67.35
C ARG A 96 -0.09 -13.49 66.27
N PRO A 97 -0.19 -13.03 65.02
CA PRO A 97 0.83 -13.35 64.02
C PRO A 97 2.16 -12.74 64.44
N VAL A 98 3.17 -13.59 64.66
CA VAL A 98 4.57 -13.18 64.69
C VAL A 98 4.89 -12.55 63.34
N ALA A 99 5.66 -11.47 63.33
CA ALA A 99 6.05 -10.80 62.10
C ALA A 99 6.91 -11.74 61.24
N MET A 100 6.30 -12.36 60.23
CA MET A 100 7.06 -13.02 59.16
C MET A 100 7.90 -11.96 58.46
N LEU A 101 9.20 -12.22 58.36
CA LEU A 101 10.06 -11.53 57.41
C LEU A 101 9.47 -11.74 56.02
N VAL A 102 9.00 -10.65 55.41
CA VAL A 102 8.59 -10.65 54.01
C VAL A 102 9.84 -11.02 53.19
N PRO A 103 9.87 -12.12 52.44
CA PRO A 103 10.97 -12.37 51.51
C PRO A 103 10.97 -11.23 50.50
N ASP A 104 12.15 -10.71 50.17
CA ASP A 104 12.29 -9.62 49.20
C ASP A 104 11.45 -9.92 47.95
N GLN A 105 10.62 -8.95 47.55
CA GLN A 105 9.83 -9.09 46.33
C GLN A 105 10.81 -9.41 45.19
N PRO A 106 10.64 -10.53 44.46
CA PRO A 106 11.50 -10.82 43.33
C PRO A 106 11.36 -9.65 42.36
N ALA A 107 12.43 -8.87 42.23
CA ALA A 107 12.41 -7.60 41.50
C ALA A 107 11.89 -7.89 40.09
N LEU A 108 10.75 -7.27 39.74
CA LEU A 108 9.96 -7.60 38.56
C LEU A 108 10.86 -7.87 37.35
N GLU A 109 11.04 -9.16 37.02
CA GLU A 109 11.93 -9.55 35.93
C GLU A 109 11.47 -8.80 34.69
N THR A 110 12.39 -8.03 34.10
CA THR A 110 12.06 -7.09 33.03
C THR A 110 11.68 -7.88 31.78
N VAL A 111 10.37 -8.18 31.67
CA VAL A 111 9.75 -8.99 30.61
C VAL A 111 10.45 -8.69 29.29
N PRO A 112 11.18 -9.65 28.71
CA PRO A 112 12.18 -9.35 27.71
C PRO A 112 11.51 -8.67 26.53
N ARG A 113 11.79 -7.38 26.34
CA ARG A 113 11.25 -6.57 25.24
C ARG A 113 11.59 -7.31 23.96
N ARG A 114 10.58 -7.84 23.24
CA ARG A 114 10.75 -8.45 21.92
C ARG A 114 11.70 -7.58 21.12
N GLY A 115 12.88 -8.11 20.79
CA GLY A 115 14.06 -7.29 20.51
C GLY A 115 13.78 -6.20 19.49
N ARG A 116 14.12 -4.94 19.82
CA ARG A 116 14.14 -3.85 18.83
C ARG A 116 15.07 -4.30 17.70
N LEU A 117 14.52 -4.47 16.49
CA LEU A 117 15.31 -4.88 15.32
C LEU A 117 16.44 -3.87 15.10
N GLN A 118 17.68 -4.35 15.10
CA GLN A 118 18.87 -3.50 14.93
C GLN A 118 18.76 -2.57 13.72
N ILE A 119 19.12 -1.30 13.89
CA ILE A 119 19.30 -0.39 12.76
C ILE A 119 20.72 -0.54 12.21
N TYR A 120 20.82 -0.78 10.90
CA TYR A 120 22.06 -0.84 10.17
C TYR A 120 22.25 0.47 9.42
N SER A 121 23.43 1.08 9.56
CA SER A 121 23.80 2.28 8.81
C SER A 121 23.79 2.02 7.30
N ARG A 122 23.28 2.97 6.52
CA ARG A 122 23.31 2.90 5.05
C ARG A 122 24.73 2.85 4.50
N GLN A 123 24.97 1.89 3.62
CA GLN A 123 26.18 1.76 2.79
C GLN A 123 25.87 1.91 1.29
N PHE A 124 24.63 2.29 0.97
CA PHE A 124 24.16 2.57 -0.40
C PHE A 124 24.99 3.64 -1.09
N ARG A 125 25.24 3.43 -2.38
CA ARG A 125 25.77 4.42 -3.33
C ARG A 125 24.64 4.90 -4.25
N ASP A 126 24.96 5.84 -5.13
CA ASP A 126 24.02 6.37 -6.12
C ASP A 126 24.79 6.63 -7.42
N ALA A 127 24.21 6.27 -8.57
CA ALA A 127 24.78 6.53 -9.90
C ALA A 127 24.52 7.97 -10.38
N LYS A 128 23.59 8.71 -9.78
CA LYS A 128 23.29 10.13 -10.06
C LYS A 128 23.03 10.92 -8.75
N PRO A 129 24.02 11.02 -7.84
CA PRO A 129 23.82 11.63 -6.53
C PRO A 129 23.45 13.12 -6.61
N ILE A 130 22.34 13.50 -5.97
CA ILE A 130 21.88 14.89 -5.90
C ILE A 130 22.32 15.57 -4.59
N ASN A 131 22.75 16.83 -4.70
CA ASN A 131 23.04 17.67 -3.54
C ASN A 131 21.75 18.35 -3.03
N PHE A 132 21.15 17.79 -1.99
CA PHE A 132 19.95 18.34 -1.36
C PHE A 132 20.22 19.49 -0.36
N GLY A 133 21.48 19.84 -0.12
CA GLY A 133 21.88 20.88 0.84
C GLY A 133 22.04 20.39 2.28
N ARG A 134 21.89 21.31 3.25
CA ARG A 134 22.19 21.06 4.68
C ARG A 134 21.32 19.94 5.30
N VAL A 135 20.04 19.89 4.95
CA VAL A 135 19.17 18.74 5.25
C VAL A 135 19.14 17.88 3.99
N SER A 136 19.38 16.59 4.16
CA SER A 136 19.50 15.65 3.05
C SER A 136 19.10 14.25 3.54
N PRO A 137 19.00 13.23 2.68
CA PRO A 137 18.74 11.87 3.14
C PRO A 137 19.82 11.40 4.13
N ARG A 138 21.02 11.99 4.08
CA ARG A 138 22.15 11.58 4.93
C ARG A 138 21.95 11.84 6.42
N SER A 139 21.06 12.76 6.81
CA SER A 139 20.79 13.12 8.22
C SER A 139 19.73 12.24 8.90
N TYR A 140 19.07 11.34 8.17
CA TYR A 140 18.12 10.39 8.74
C TYR A 140 18.83 9.03 9.00
N PRO A 141 18.64 8.39 10.16
CA PRO A 141 19.33 7.14 10.48
C PRO A 141 18.70 5.93 9.77
N VAL A 142 17.36 5.89 9.71
CA VAL A 142 16.61 4.74 9.18
C VAL A 142 16.39 4.88 7.68
N HIS A 143 17.24 4.19 6.93
CA HIS A 143 17.10 3.98 5.49
C HIS A 143 16.36 2.68 5.15
N GLY A 144 15.79 2.64 3.95
CA GLY A 144 15.15 1.48 3.36
C GLY A 144 15.10 1.60 1.83
N VAL A 145 14.39 0.67 1.20
CA VAL A 145 14.27 0.56 -0.26
C VAL A 145 12.81 0.37 -0.67
N ASP A 146 12.54 0.55 -1.96
CA ASP A 146 11.35 -0.04 -2.59
C ASP A 146 11.72 -0.85 -3.84
N VAL A 147 10.97 -1.94 -4.08
CA VAL A 147 11.31 -2.97 -5.09
C VAL A 147 10.09 -3.61 -5.74
N SER A 148 10.29 -4.11 -6.95
CA SER A 148 9.33 -4.87 -7.76
C SER A 148 10.04 -6.03 -8.48
N ARG A 149 9.38 -6.68 -9.45
CA ARG A 149 10.02 -7.59 -10.41
C ARG A 149 11.28 -7.03 -11.10
N TRP A 150 11.40 -5.70 -11.22
CA TRP A 150 12.51 -5.05 -11.94
C TRP A 150 13.87 -5.17 -11.24
N GLN A 151 13.89 -5.40 -9.93
CA GLN A 151 15.13 -5.62 -9.17
C GLN A 151 15.60 -7.09 -9.18
N GLY A 152 14.90 -7.98 -9.89
CA GLY A 152 15.31 -9.38 -10.10
C GLY A 152 15.44 -10.19 -8.82
N ASP A 153 16.40 -11.11 -8.79
CA ASP A 153 16.78 -11.85 -7.59
C ASP A 153 17.64 -10.98 -6.66
N ILE A 154 17.17 -10.79 -5.43
CA ILE A 154 17.80 -9.95 -4.41
C ILE A 154 18.42 -10.83 -3.32
N ASP A 155 19.69 -10.59 -2.99
CA ASP A 155 20.30 -11.06 -1.74
C ASP A 155 19.86 -10.14 -0.60
N TRP A 156 18.71 -10.50 -0.03
CA TRP A 156 18.08 -9.77 1.06
C TRP A 156 18.94 -9.74 2.33
N ALA A 157 19.79 -10.74 2.58
CA ALA A 157 20.68 -10.77 3.73
C ALA A 157 21.86 -9.80 3.55
N LYS A 158 22.45 -9.73 2.35
CA LYS A 158 23.44 -8.69 2.04
C LYS A 158 22.80 -7.31 2.07
N LEU A 159 21.65 -7.12 1.42
CA LEU A 159 20.93 -5.84 1.36
C LEU A 159 20.57 -5.32 2.77
N ARG A 160 20.20 -6.21 3.71
CA ARG A 160 20.02 -5.88 5.14
C ARG A 160 21.25 -5.21 5.74
N THR A 161 22.43 -5.80 5.54
CA THR A 161 23.70 -5.28 6.07
C THR A 161 24.18 -3.99 5.38
N GLN A 162 23.66 -3.69 4.17
CA GLN A 162 23.89 -2.39 3.52
C GLN A 162 22.97 -1.27 4.03
N GLY A 163 22.14 -1.53 5.05
CA GLY A 163 21.28 -0.54 5.68
C GLY A 163 19.86 -0.47 5.14
N ALA A 164 19.39 -1.52 4.44
CA ALA A 164 17.95 -1.70 4.22
C ALA A 164 17.30 -2.15 5.53
N ASN A 165 16.76 -1.20 6.30
CA ASN A 165 16.03 -1.49 7.55
C ASN A 165 14.55 -1.71 7.30
N PHE A 166 14.04 -1.15 6.20
CA PHE A 166 12.72 -1.45 5.67
C PHE A 166 12.73 -1.65 4.15
N ALA A 167 11.68 -2.31 3.65
CA ALA A 167 11.41 -2.48 2.22
C ALA A 167 9.92 -2.34 1.92
N TYR A 168 9.55 -1.50 0.95
CA TYR A 168 8.24 -1.56 0.32
C TYR A 168 8.31 -2.42 -0.95
N ILE A 169 7.43 -3.41 -1.05
CA ILE A 169 7.49 -4.44 -2.09
C ILE A 169 6.22 -4.37 -2.93
N LYS A 170 6.36 -4.28 -4.26
CA LYS A 170 5.20 -4.26 -5.16
C LYS A 170 4.42 -5.54 -4.99
N ALA A 171 3.12 -5.42 -4.73
CA ALA A 171 2.22 -6.57 -4.66
C ALA A 171 1.37 -6.68 -5.91
N THR A 172 0.65 -5.62 -6.28
CA THR A 172 -0.28 -5.66 -7.42
C THR A 172 -0.29 -4.35 -8.19
N ASP A 173 -0.75 -4.41 -9.43
CA ASP A 173 -1.18 -3.27 -10.22
C ASP A 173 -2.51 -3.57 -10.92
N GLY A 174 -3.36 -2.56 -11.10
CA GLY A 174 -4.71 -2.73 -11.64
C GLY A 174 -5.58 -3.73 -10.86
N GLY A 175 -6.57 -4.29 -11.53
CA GLY A 175 -7.53 -5.24 -10.93
C GLY A 175 -7.12 -6.72 -11.02
N ASP A 176 -6.02 -7.00 -11.71
CA ASP A 176 -5.73 -8.31 -12.31
C ASP A 176 -4.22 -8.68 -12.36
N HIS A 177 -3.28 -7.76 -12.09
CA HIS A 177 -1.85 -8.06 -12.14
C HIS A 177 -1.24 -8.22 -10.74
N LEU A 178 -0.57 -9.35 -10.51
CA LEU A 178 0.24 -9.66 -9.32
C LEU A 178 1.72 -9.56 -9.73
N ASP A 179 2.54 -8.83 -8.97
CA ASP A 179 3.98 -8.82 -9.22
C ASP A 179 4.56 -10.23 -8.98
N PRO A 180 5.22 -10.86 -9.98
CA PRO A 180 5.66 -12.24 -9.89
C PRO A 180 6.72 -12.46 -8.79
N MET A 181 7.48 -11.42 -8.43
CA MET A 181 8.47 -11.49 -7.37
C MET A 181 7.90 -11.16 -5.98
N PHE A 182 6.66 -10.67 -5.87
CA PHE A 182 6.05 -10.27 -4.59
C PHE A 182 6.20 -11.35 -3.52
N ARG A 183 5.76 -12.59 -3.79
CA ARG A 183 5.74 -13.67 -2.79
C ARG A 183 7.15 -14.09 -2.37
N THR A 184 8.12 -14.08 -3.29
CA THR A 184 9.54 -14.37 -3.03
C THR A 184 10.19 -13.28 -2.18
N ASN A 185 10.03 -12.03 -2.59
CA ASN A 185 10.58 -10.86 -1.90
C ASN A 185 9.93 -10.66 -0.53
N TRP A 186 8.62 -10.84 -0.41
CA TRP A 186 7.87 -10.82 0.85
C TRP A 186 8.36 -11.89 1.83
N ARG A 187 8.74 -13.08 1.37
CA ARG A 187 9.30 -14.09 2.27
C ARG A 187 10.75 -13.74 2.65
N ARG A 188 11.63 -13.56 1.66
CA ARG A 188 13.07 -13.33 1.87
C ARG A 188 13.38 -12.05 2.67
N ALA A 189 12.61 -10.98 2.52
CA ALA A 189 12.76 -9.78 3.34
C ALA A 189 12.46 -10.03 4.83
N LYS A 190 11.46 -10.87 5.15
CA LYS A 190 11.17 -11.27 6.54
C LYS A 190 12.22 -12.22 7.09
N GLU A 191 12.70 -13.17 6.27
CA GLU A 191 13.82 -14.08 6.61
C GLU A 191 15.11 -13.28 6.92
N ALA A 192 15.39 -12.20 6.18
CA ALA A 192 16.52 -11.29 6.42
C ALA A 192 16.30 -10.26 7.56
N GLY A 193 15.16 -10.28 8.27
CA GLY A 193 14.88 -9.37 9.38
C GLY A 193 14.65 -7.91 8.97
N ILE A 194 14.09 -7.67 7.77
CA ILE A 194 13.69 -6.36 7.26
C ILE A 194 12.21 -6.12 7.56
N ARG A 195 11.85 -4.93 8.09
CA ARG A 195 10.43 -4.54 8.22
C ARG A 195 9.87 -4.24 6.84
N ARG A 196 8.79 -4.91 6.45
CA ARG A 196 8.27 -4.81 5.08
C ARG A 196 6.82 -4.36 5.01
N GLY A 197 6.49 -3.57 4.00
CA GLY A 197 5.13 -3.24 3.61
C GLY A 197 4.89 -3.59 2.14
N ALA A 198 3.63 -3.70 1.74
CA ALA A 198 3.23 -3.98 0.37
C ALA A 198 2.66 -2.72 -0.28
N TYR A 199 2.95 -2.49 -1.57
CA TYR A 199 2.38 -1.37 -2.32
C TYR A 199 1.55 -1.81 -3.54
N HIS A 200 0.57 -0.98 -3.89
CA HIS A 200 -0.33 -1.16 -5.03
C HIS A 200 -0.23 0.03 -5.98
N PHE A 201 0.22 -0.20 -7.21
CA PHE A 201 0.30 0.83 -8.25
C PHE A 201 -1.07 1.01 -8.91
N PHE A 202 -1.69 2.17 -8.70
CA PHE A 202 -3.10 2.39 -8.97
C PHE A 202 -3.36 2.77 -10.44
N TYR A 203 -4.29 2.06 -11.10
CA TYR A 203 -4.74 2.32 -12.47
C TYR A 203 -6.06 3.09 -12.48
N TRP A 204 -6.04 4.31 -13.06
CA TRP A 204 -7.18 5.24 -13.04
C TRP A 204 -8.40 4.75 -13.83
N CYS A 205 -8.18 3.93 -14.85
CA CYS A 205 -9.19 3.28 -15.69
C CYS A 205 -9.95 2.13 -14.99
N ARG A 206 -9.42 1.54 -13.90
CA ARG A 206 -10.09 0.44 -13.17
C ARG A 206 -10.93 0.97 -12.01
N THR A 207 -11.84 0.15 -11.48
CA THR A 207 -12.64 0.58 -10.31
C THR A 207 -11.78 0.56 -9.04
N ALA A 208 -12.06 1.44 -8.07
CA ALA A 208 -11.30 1.48 -6.82
C ALA A 208 -11.57 0.26 -5.92
N GLY A 209 -12.81 -0.22 -5.92
CA GLY A 209 -13.24 -1.38 -5.14
C GLY A 209 -12.54 -2.66 -5.56
N GLU A 210 -12.50 -2.94 -6.86
CA GLU A 210 -11.83 -4.08 -7.49
C GLU A 210 -10.33 -4.12 -7.22
N GLN A 211 -9.64 -2.99 -7.37
CA GLN A 211 -8.22 -2.85 -7.09
C GLN A 211 -7.90 -3.14 -5.62
N ALA A 212 -8.74 -2.64 -4.70
CA ALA A 212 -8.61 -2.94 -3.27
C ALA A 212 -8.83 -4.44 -2.99
N ASP A 213 -9.84 -5.08 -3.60
CA ASP A 213 -10.07 -6.52 -3.45
C ASP A 213 -8.94 -7.35 -4.05
N TRP A 214 -8.33 -6.89 -5.15
CA TRP A 214 -7.20 -7.55 -5.79
C TRP A 214 -5.92 -7.49 -4.94
N PHE A 215 -5.64 -6.34 -4.31
CA PHE A 215 -4.58 -6.21 -3.30
C PHE A 215 -4.86 -7.08 -2.07
N ILE A 216 -6.07 -7.04 -1.52
CA ILE A 216 -6.50 -7.84 -0.36
C ILE A 216 -6.42 -9.36 -0.61
N ARG A 217 -6.73 -9.83 -1.82
CA ARG A 217 -6.61 -11.25 -2.18
C ARG A 217 -5.15 -11.74 -2.29
N ASN A 218 -4.19 -10.84 -2.46
CA ASN A 218 -2.79 -11.19 -2.73
C ASN A 218 -1.83 -10.91 -1.56
N VAL A 219 -2.08 -9.87 -0.77
CA VAL A 219 -1.25 -9.47 0.37
C VAL A 219 -1.80 -10.05 1.67
N PRO A 220 -1.03 -10.83 2.45
CA PRO A 220 -1.52 -11.42 3.69
C PRO A 220 -1.59 -10.40 4.84
N ARG A 221 -2.54 -10.59 5.75
CA ARG A 221 -2.58 -9.91 7.06
C ARG A 221 -1.43 -10.43 7.95
N ASP A 222 -0.24 -9.87 7.82
CA ASP A 222 0.92 -10.17 8.67
C ASP A 222 1.06 -9.11 9.78
N PRO A 223 1.01 -9.47 11.07
CA PRO A 223 1.15 -8.50 12.17
C PRO A 223 2.53 -7.83 12.24
N ASP A 224 3.54 -8.37 11.55
CA ASP A 224 4.87 -7.75 11.42
C ASP A 224 4.99 -6.75 10.25
N ALA A 225 3.96 -6.63 9.40
CA ALA A 225 3.99 -5.79 8.22
C ALA A 225 3.70 -4.31 8.54
N LEU A 226 4.42 -3.44 7.85
CA LEU A 226 4.14 -2.00 7.81
C LEU A 226 2.77 -1.73 7.14
N PRO A 227 2.15 -0.56 7.37
CA PRO A 227 0.91 -0.20 6.70
C PRO A 227 1.03 -0.29 5.17
N PRO A 228 -0.03 -0.72 4.46
CA PRO A 228 0.00 -0.85 3.00
C PRO A 228 0.13 0.52 2.33
N VAL A 229 0.73 0.55 1.14
CA VAL A 229 0.85 1.78 0.33
C VAL A 229 -0.13 1.75 -0.83
N ILE A 230 -0.85 2.85 -1.04
CA ILE A 230 -1.41 3.19 -2.35
C ILE A 230 -0.38 4.05 -3.09
N ASP A 231 0.07 3.57 -4.25
CA ASP A 231 0.99 4.27 -5.13
C ASP A 231 0.16 4.94 -6.23
N VAL A 232 0.17 6.28 -6.22
CA VAL A 232 -0.62 7.12 -7.13
C VAL A 232 0.28 8.05 -7.94
N GLU A 233 0.41 7.73 -9.22
CA GLU A 233 0.97 8.61 -10.24
C GLU A 233 0.17 8.49 -11.55
N TRP A 234 0.45 9.36 -12.52
CA TRP A 234 -0.13 9.20 -13.86
C TRP A 234 0.53 8.01 -14.56
N ASN A 235 -0.28 7.06 -15.07
CA ASN A 235 0.21 5.79 -15.61
C ASN A 235 0.83 5.94 -17.02
N GLY A 236 1.84 6.82 -17.16
CA GLY A 236 2.38 7.31 -18.43
C GLY A 236 2.85 6.22 -19.40
N GLU A 237 3.34 5.10 -18.89
CA GLU A 237 3.86 3.97 -19.68
C GLU A 237 2.85 2.80 -19.82
N SER A 238 1.77 2.74 -19.03
CA SER A 238 0.71 1.72 -19.15
C SER A 238 -0.25 2.01 -20.30
N SER A 239 -1.03 1.02 -20.77
CA SER A 239 -2.18 1.29 -21.66
C SER A 239 -3.28 2.12 -20.99
N CYS A 240 -3.30 2.19 -19.65
CA CYS A 240 -4.27 2.95 -18.85
C CYS A 240 -4.05 4.47 -18.92
N LYS A 241 -4.39 5.14 -20.03
CA LYS A 241 -4.16 6.59 -20.24
C LYS A 241 -5.19 7.53 -19.59
N ALA A 242 -6.01 7.05 -18.65
CA ALA A 242 -7.11 7.83 -18.08
C ALA A 242 -6.62 8.95 -17.13
N LYS A 243 -6.78 10.21 -17.53
CA LYS A 243 -6.69 11.38 -16.62
C LYS A 243 -8.08 11.77 -16.14
N LEU A 244 -8.36 11.54 -14.85
CA LEU A 244 -9.62 11.88 -14.20
C LEU A 244 -9.56 13.27 -13.57
N SER A 245 -10.71 13.89 -13.30
CA SER A 245 -10.74 15.12 -12.50
C SER A 245 -10.33 14.85 -11.05
N ARG A 246 -9.70 15.84 -10.41
CA ARG A 246 -9.24 15.80 -9.00
C ARG A 246 -10.29 15.24 -8.04
N THR A 247 -11.55 15.64 -8.15
CA THR A 247 -12.65 15.10 -7.34
C THR A 247 -12.81 13.59 -7.48
N ARG A 248 -12.79 13.07 -8.73
CA ARG A 248 -12.88 11.62 -9.01
C ARG A 248 -11.61 10.86 -8.64
N VAL A 249 -10.44 11.50 -8.69
CA VAL A 249 -9.19 10.96 -8.16
C VAL A 249 -9.30 10.74 -6.65
N LEU A 250 -9.66 11.79 -5.90
CA LEU A 250 -9.76 11.75 -4.43
C LEU A 250 -10.82 10.75 -3.96
N GLU A 251 -11.99 10.71 -4.60
CA GLU A 251 -13.05 9.72 -4.37
C GLU A 251 -12.53 8.29 -4.52
N LYS A 252 -11.86 7.98 -5.65
CA LYS A 252 -11.32 6.64 -5.93
C LYS A 252 -10.21 6.25 -4.95
N MET A 253 -9.33 7.19 -4.59
CA MET A 253 -8.32 6.97 -3.56
C MET A 253 -8.96 6.66 -2.20
N GLN A 254 -9.95 7.43 -1.78
CA GLN A 254 -10.64 7.23 -0.49
C GLN A 254 -11.35 5.85 -0.45
N VAL A 255 -12.09 5.47 -1.50
CA VAL A 255 -12.73 4.15 -1.60
C VAL A 255 -11.72 2.99 -1.52
N PHE A 256 -10.55 3.12 -2.16
CA PHE A 256 -9.49 2.13 -2.06
C PHE A 256 -8.91 2.06 -0.65
N MET A 257 -8.55 3.22 -0.08
CA MET A 257 -7.92 3.32 1.24
C MET A 257 -8.85 2.85 2.37
N ASP A 258 -10.15 3.15 2.33
CA ASP A 258 -11.12 2.69 3.34
C ASP A 258 -11.30 1.17 3.33
N LYS A 259 -11.20 0.52 2.16
CA LYS A 259 -11.23 -0.95 2.10
C LYS A 259 -9.96 -1.56 2.69
N LEU A 260 -8.80 -0.96 2.43
CA LEU A 260 -7.53 -1.39 3.03
C LEU A 260 -7.47 -1.11 4.54
N GLU A 261 -7.88 0.05 5.03
CA GLU A 261 -7.83 0.40 6.46
C GLU A 261 -8.71 -0.54 7.29
N ARG A 262 -9.94 -0.83 6.81
CA ARG A 262 -10.83 -1.83 7.41
C ARG A 262 -10.26 -3.25 7.35
N HIS A 263 -9.61 -3.64 6.25
CA HIS A 263 -9.04 -5.00 6.14
C HIS A 263 -7.78 -5.18 7.00
N TYR A 264 -6.81 -4.27 6.93
CA TYR A 264 -5.52 -4.42 7.59
C TYR A 264 -5.45 -3.88 9.02
N GLY A 265 -6.43 -3.08 9.45
CA GLY A 265 -6.37 -2.37 10.74
C GLY A 265 -5.28 -1.29 10.79
N GLN A 266 -4.74 -0.92 9.63
CA GLN A 266 -3.64 0.03 9.47
C GLN A 266 -4.00 1.02 8.37
N ARG A 267 -3.92 2.32 8.68
CA ARG A 267 -4.15 3.40 7.71
C ARG A 267 -3.15 3.33 6.56
N PRO A 268 -3.59 3.24 5.29
CA PRO A 268 -2.69 3.23 4.15
C PRO A 268 -1.81 4.47 4.08
N ILE A 269 -0.62 4.29 3.50
CA ILE A 269 0.30 5.38 3.17
C ILE A 269 0.06 5.77 1.71
N ILE A 270 0.00 7.07 1.42
CA ILE A 270 -0.07 7.57 0.05
C ILE A 270 1.36 7.80 -0.44
N TYR A 271 1.78 7.08 -1.48
CA TYR A 271 2.96 7.42 -2.29
C TYR A 271 2.54 8.22 -3.52
N THR A 272 3.34 9.23 -3.92
CA THR A 272 3.07 10.02 -5.12
C THR A 272 4.32 10.60 -5.77
N ALA A 273 4.23 10.79 -7.09
CA ALA A 273 5.07 11.65 -7.89
C ALA A 273 4.77 13.16 -7.66
N PRO A 274 5.69 14.08 -8.01
CA PRO A 274 5.49 15.53 -7.89
C PRO A 274 4.35 16.11 -8.73
N ASP A 275 4.26 15.69 -9.99
CA ASP A 275 3.26 16.14 -10.96
C ASP A 275 1.85 15.70 -10.55
N PHE A 276 1.70 14.44 -10.15
CA PHE A 276 0.44 13.93 -9.63
C PHE A 276 0.02 14.62 -8.32
N TYR A 277 0.99 15.02 -7.48
CA TYR A 277 0.74 15.78 -6.26
C TYR A 277 0.23 17.20 -6.55
N GLU A 278 0.86 17.91 -7.49
CA GLU A 278 0.46 19.26 -7.89
C GLU A 278 -0.97 19.26 -8.45
N ASP A 279 -1.27 18.34 -9.39
CA ASP A 279 -2.61 18.17 -9.97
C ASP A 279 -3.66 17.86 -8.88
N ASN A 280 -3.42 16.85 -8.03
CA ASN A 280 -4.50 16.20 -7.28
C ASN A 280 -4.43 16.31 -5.75
N LEU A 281 -3.24 16.44 -5.14
CA LEU A 281 -3.05 16.17 -3.70
C LEU A 281 -2.56 17.37 -2.88
N SER A 282 -2.19 18.48 -3.53
CA SER A 282 -1.81 19.73 -2.86
C SER A 282 -2.98 20.27 -2.03
N GLY A 283 -2.83 20.26 -0.71
CA GLY A 283 -3.89 20.58 0.28
C GLY A 283 -4.74 19.41 0.77
N GLU A 284 -4.73 18.25 0.08
CA GLU A 284 -5.68 17.16 0.31
C GLU A 284 -5.12 16.04 1.19
N LEU A 285 -6.00 15.25 1.82
CA LEU A 285 -5.64 14.00 2.51
C LEU A 285 -4.51 14.17 3.56
N LEU A 286 -4.46 15.33 4.22
CA LEU A 286 -3.42 15.73 5.19
C LEU A 286 -3.39 14.86 6.47
N ASN A 287 -4.42 14.04 6.68
CA ASN A 287 -4.59 13.08 7.77
C ASN A 287 -4.14 11.65 7.42
N TYR A 288 -3.47 11.45 6.27
CA TYR A 288 -2.83 10.19 5.88
C TYR A 288 -1.31 10.26 6.02
N PRO A 289 -0.64 9.15 6.41
CA PRO A 289 0.79 8.98 6.23
C PRO A 289 1.17 9.18 4.75
N PHE A 290 2.28 9.87 4.51
CA PHE A 290 2.63 10.34 3.17
C PHE A 290 4.08 9.99 2.83
N TRP A 291 4.27 9.42 1.64
CA TRP A 291 5.55 9.04 1.06
C TRP A 291 5.75 9.84 -0.23
N LEU A 292 6.78 10.67 -0.30
CA LEU A 292 7.00 11.53 -1.46
C LEU A 292 8.19 11.05 -2.31
N ARG A 293 8.05 11.15 -3.64
CA ARG A 293 9.19 11.06 -4.56
C ARG A 293 9.79 12.45 -4.76
N ALA A 294 11.03 12.65 -4.32
CA ALA A 294 11.78 13.90 -4.52
C ALA A 294 13.26 13.58 -4.83
N VAL A 295 13.50 13.13 -6.06
CA VAL A 295 14.80 12.62 -6.53
C VAL A 295 15.68 13.66 -7.25
N ALA A 296 15.23 14.91 -7.35
CA ALA A 296 15.92 15.99 -8.07
C ALA A 296 16.06 17.31 -7.28
N GLN A 297 15.21 17.53 -6.27
CA GLN A 297 15.22 18.71 -5.39
C GLN A 297 14.80 18.31 -3.97
N HIS A 298 15.15 19.11 -2.97
CA HIS A 298 14.79 18.82 -1.57
C HIS A 298 13.25 18.88 -1.36
N PRO A 299 12.63 17.99 -0.54
CA PRO A 299 11.19 17.91 -0.36
C PRO A 299 10.50 19.24 -0.03
N SER A 300 11.13 20.14 0.72
CA SER A 300 10.57 21.47 1.05
C SER A 300 10.45 22.45 -0.14
N LYS A 301 11.02 22.11 -1.31
CA LYS A 301 10.83 22.84 -2.57
C LYS A 301 9.73 22.24 -3.45
N VAL A 302 9.61 20.91 -3.45
CA VAL A 302 8.67 20.17 -4.30
C VAL A 302 7.29 20.00 -3.63
N TYR A 303 7.27 19.87 -2.31
CA TYR A 303 6.07 19.65 -1.50
C TYR A 303 6.03 20.67 -0.33
N PRO A 304 5.93 21.99 -0.61
CA PRO A 304 6.00 23.02 0.42
C PRO A 304 4.92 22.82 1.50
N GLY A 305 5.33 22.80 2.77
CA GLY A 305 4.44 22.58 3.92
C GLY A 305 3.89 21.15 4.10
N ARG A 306 4.09 20.24 3.13
CA ARG A 306 3.58 18.86 3.23
C ARG A 306 4.34 18.08 4.31
N ARG A 307 3.62 17.60 5.32
CA ARG A 307 4.16 16.61 6.27
C ARG A 307 4.33 15.27 5.55
N TRP A 308 5.48 14.64 5.74
CA TRP A 308 5.82 13.34 5.16
C TRP A 308 6.40 12.39 6.20
N LEU A 309 6.32 11.10 5.91
CA LEU A 309 6.78 9.99 6.72
C LEU A 309 7.92 9.22 6.04
N PHE A 310 7.88 9.13 4.70
CA PHE A 310 8.94 8.57 3.88
C PHE A 310 9.30 9.50 2.72
N TRP A 311 10.56 9.45 2.29
CA TRP A 311 11.06 10.18 1.12
C TRP A 311 11.89 9.24 0.26
N GLN A 312 11.40 8.97 -0.97
CA GLN A 312 12.18 8.34 -2.03
C GLN A 312 13.09 9.41 -2.65
N TYR A 313 14.38 9.28 -2.39
CA TYR A 313 15.39 10.32 -2.67
C TYR A 313 16.29 9.99 -3.85
N SER A 314 16.24 8.76 -4.37
CA SER A 314 16.94 8.35 -5.58
C SER A 314 16.25 7.14 -6.22
N GLY A 315 16.14 7.16 -7.55
CA GLY A 315 15.84 5.99 -8.40
C GLY A 315 17.07 5.51 -9.17
N SER A 316 18.27 5.84 -8.67
CA SER A 316 19.56 5.41 -9.21
C SER A 316 20.50 4.88 -8.14
N GLY A 317 19.94 4.44 -7.01
CA GLY A 317 20.65 3.79 -5.93
C GLY A 317 21.35 2.51 -6.37
N LEU A 318 22.49 2.23 -5.75
CA LEU A 318 23.30 1.04 -5.95
C LEU A 318 23.61 0.42 -4.58
N SER A 319 23.41 -0.90 -4.46
CA SER A 319 23.69 -1.65 -3.24
C SER A 319 24.35 -2.98 -3.57
N HIS A 320 25.24 -3.47 -2.70
CA HIS A 320 25.56 -4.90 -2.74
C HIS A 320 24.31 -5.72 -2.40
N GLY A 321 24.10 -6.82 -3.13
CA GLY A 321 22.94 -7.70 -3.00
C GLY A 321 21.75 -7.38 -3.92
N VAL A 322 21.89 -6.40 -4.84
CA VAL A 322 20.93 -6.11 -5.91
C VAL A 322 21.71 -5.81 -7.17
N ASP A 323 21.37 -6.47 -8.28
CA ASP A 323 21.96 -6.15 -9.59
C ASP A 323 21.19 -5.00 -10.26
N GLY A 324 21.92 -4.01 -10.77
CA GLY A 324 21.32 -2.81 -11.38
C GLY A 324 20.99 -1.71 -10.38
N LYS A 325 19.80 -1.10 -10.51
CA LYS A 325 19.36 0.08 -9.75
C LYS A 325 18.24 -0.26 -8.78
N ILE A 326 18.25 0.40 -7.63
CA ILE A 326 17.21 0.29 -6.61
C ILE A 326 16.81 1.67 -6.09
N ASP A 327 15.52 1.82 -5.81
CA ASP A 327 14.95 3.04 -5.26
C ASP A 327 15.24 3.16 -3.76
N LEU A 328 15.78 4.30 -3.35
CA LEU A 328 16.30 4.52 -2.00
C LEU A 328 15.43 5.47 -1.19
N ASN A 329 15.16 5.08 0.05
CA ASN A 329 14.21 5.74 0.93
C ASN A 329 14.79 6.07 2.31
N VAL A 330 14.28 7.14 2.92
CA VAL A 330 14.45 7.44 4.36
C VAL A 330 13.11 7.56 5.07
N PHE A 331 13.09 7.15 6.34
CA PHE A 331 12.00 7.43 7.27
C PHE A 331 12.21 8.79 7.97
N HIS A 332 11.14 9.57 8.13
CA HIS A 332 11.17 10.88 8.77
C HIS A 332 11.16 10.80 10.30
N GLY A 333 12.29 10.40 10.90
CA GLY A 333 12.46 10.45 12.35
C GLY A 333 13.75 9.79 12.85
N SER A 334 13.88 9.74 14.17
CA SER A 334 14.94 8.98 14.86
C SER A 334 14.67 7.47 14.83
N GLU A 335 15.67 6.67 15.20
CA GLU A 335 15.53 5.21 15.35
C GLU A 335 14.45 4.83 16.38
N GLU A 336 14.29 5.61 17.45
CA GLU A 336 13.23 5.40 18.42
C GLU A 336 11.84 5.73 17.85
N GLN A 337 11.71 6.84 17.12
CA GLN A 337 10.45 7.17 16.44
C GLN A 337 10.07 6.08 15.41
N TRP A 338 11.07 5.53 14.71
CA TRP A 338 10.90 4.37 13.85
C TRP A 338 10.45 3.13 14.63
N HIS A 339 11.11 2.74 15.71
CA HIS A 339 10.72 1.57 16.50
C HIS A 339 9.31 1.71 17.08
N ASN A 340 8.93 2.91 17.52
CA ASN A 340 7.61 3.16 18.09
C ASN A 340 6.52 3.18 17.00
N TRP A 341 6.84 3.62 15.77
CA TRP A 341 5.91 3.60 14.62
C TRP A 341 5.77 2.22 13.98
N ALA A 342 6.88 1.48 13.80
CA ALA A 342 6.95 0.16 13.17
C ALA A 342 6.77 -1.02 14.16
N SER A 343 6.34 -0.75 15.39
CA SER A 343 5.91 -1.80 16.32
C SER A 343 4.56 -2.37 15.88
N PRO A 344 4.35 -3.70 15.92
CA PRO A 344 3.04 -4.30 15.71
C PRO A 344 1.98 -3.64 16.59
N ARG A 345 0.93 -3.08 15.96
CA ARG A 345 -0.19 -2.52 16.70
C ARG A 345 -0.98 -3.67 17.31
N THR A 346 -0.97 -3.79 18.63
CA THR A 346 -1.82 -4.75 19.34
C THR A 346 -3.27 -4.40 19.07
N THR A 347 -3.91 -5.14 18.17
CA THR A 347 -5.36 -5.03 17.94
C THR A 347 -6.06 -5.53 19.19
N ILE A 348 -6.44 -4.61 20.08
CA ILE A 348 -7.46 -4.87 21.08
C ILE A 348 -8.74 -5.12 20.29
N ALA A 349 -9.16 -6.38 20.21
CA ALA A 349 -10.48 -6.71 19.72
C ALA A 349 -11.50 -6.05 20.65
N GLN A 350 -12.27 -5.10 20.12
CA GLN A 350 -13.50 -4.67 20.79
C GLN A 350 -14.53 -5.75 20.51
N ASN A 351 -14.92 -6.45 21.57
CA ASN A 351 -16.03 -7.40 21.60
C ASN A 351 -17.37 -6.65 21.59
#